data_AF-A0A2T5I4Z7-F1
#
_entry.id   AF-A0A2T5I4Z7-F1
#
_cell.length_a   1.000
_cell.length_b   1.000
_cell.length_c   1.000
_cell.angle_alpha   90.00
_cell.angle_beta   90.00
_cell.angle_gamma   90.00
#
_symmetry.space_group_name_H-M   'P 1'
#
loop_
_entity.id
_entity.type
_entity.pdbx_description
1 polymer ?
#
loop_
_entity_poly.entity_id
_entity_poly.type
_entity_poly.pdbx_seq_one_letter_code
_entity_poly.pdbx_strand_id
1 'polypeptide(L)'
;MKTVTLAICSLILVFTSFNAFSSYSTFAGFDHLSEAILHTYSASRSSNGKTVTKLAEVARIHASATRSDSYRRIDHIFLNEGIRYLNLAVKEGKNGNTDAAKQAVNNALLFLIQSVSIPVVFRRINDDG
;
A
#
# COMPACT_ATOMS: atom_id res chain seq x y z
N MET A 1 14.36 -25.94 -31.25
CA MET A 1 13.02 -25.39 -31.53
C MET A 1 11.99 -25.75 -30.46
N LYS A 2 11.76 -27.04 -30.17
CA LYS A 2 10.77 -27.50 -29.16
C LYS A 2 10.97 -26.92 -27.74
N THR A 3 12.22 -26.75 -27.30
CA THR A 3 12.56 -26.22 -25.96
C THR A 3 12.29 -24.73 -25.82
N VAL A 4 12.50 -23.95 -26.89
CA VAL A 4 12.23 -22.50 -26.92
C VAL A 4 10.73 -22.25 -26.94
N THR A 5 9.96 -23.06 -27.66
CA THR A 5 8.48 -23.00 -27.66
C THR A 5 7.90 -23.28 -26.28
N LEU A 6 8.40 -24.31 -25.57
CA LEU A 6 7.97 -24.62 -24.20
C LEU A 6 8.28 -23.49 -23.21
N ALA A 7 9.45 -22.86 -23.31
CA ALA A 7 9.83 -21.73 -22.46
C ALA A 7 8.92 -20.50 -22.68
N ILE A 8 8.56 -20.21 -23.92
CA ILE A 8 7.66 -19.11 -24.27
C ILE A 8 6.24 -19.38 -23.76
N CYS A 9 5.73 -20.61 -23.91
CA CYS A 9 4.43 -20.99 -23.37
C CYS A 9 4.37 -20.89 -21.84
N SER A 10 5.44 -21.29 -21.13
CA SER A 10 5.53 -21.15 -19.67
C SER A 10 5.57 -19.68 -19.23
N LEU A 11 6.26 -18.80 -19.96
CA LEU A 11 6.32 -17.38 -19.65
C LEU A 11 4.96 -16.69 -19.80
N ILE A 12 4.20 -17.06 -20.84
CA ILE A 12 2.85 -16.54 -21.09
C ILE A 12 1.90 -16.96 -19.96
N LEU A 13 1.95 -18.21 -19.50
CA LEU A 13 1.10 -18.71 -18.41
C LEU A 13 1.35 -17.99 -17.07
N VAL A 14 2.62 -17.65 -16.76
CA VAL A 14 2.98 -16.86 -15.58
C VAL A 14 2.48 -15.41 -15.69
N PHE A 15 2.56 -14.82 -16.88
CA PHE A 15 2.09 -13.45 -17.12
C PHE A 15 0.55 -13.34 -17.06
N THR A 16 -0.17 -14.36 -17.53
CA THR A 16 -1.63 -14.40 -17.45
C THR A 16 -2.14 -14.65 -16.03
N SER A 17 -1.40 -15.41 -15.21
CA SER A 17 -1.78 -15.63 -13.80
C SER A 17 -1.47 -14.44 -12.90
N PHE A 18 -0.47 -13.60 -13.23
CA PHE A 18 -0.27 -12.31 -12.56
C PHE A 18 -1.39 -11.30 -12.86
N ASN A 19 -1.95 -11.33 -14.08
CA ASN A 19 -3.12 -10.52 -14.46
C ASN A 19 -4.45 -11.13 -13.98
N ALA A 20 -4.51 -12.40 -13.58
CA ALA A 20 -5.72 -12.99 -13.01
C ALA A 20 -5.96 -12.58 -11.55
N PHE A 21 -4.95 -12.01 -10.87
CA PHE A 21 -5.12 -11.47 -9.51
C PHE A 21 -5.97 -10.19 -9.47
N SER A 22 -6.22 -9.54 -10.61
CA SER A 22 -7.12 -8.38 -10.70
C SER A 22 -8.59 -8.74 -10.91
N SER A 23 -8.95 -10.04 -10.97
CA SER A 23 -10.33 -10.50 -11.17
C SER A 23 -10.92 -11.30 -10.01
N TYR A 24 -10.22 -11.41 -8.88
CA TYR A 24 -10.83 -11.96 -7.66
C TYR A 24 -11.54 -10.87 -6.89
N SER A 25 -12.87 -10.91 -7.00
CA SER A 25 -13.86 -10.35 -6.09
C SER A 25 -13.83 -8.82 -5.94
N THR A 26 -14.98 -8.23 -6.23
CA THR A 26 -15.53 -7.10 -5.48
C THR A 26 -15.75 -7.53 -4.02
N PHE A 27 -14.69 -7.95 -3.33
CA PHE A 27 -14.55 -7.75 -1.91
C PHE A 27 -14.68 -6.24 -1.73
N ALA A 28 -15.57 -5.74 -0.89
CA ALA A 28 -15.80 -4.31 -0.71
C ALA A 28 -14.43 -3.60 -0.77
N GLY A 29 -14.21 -2.83 -1.85
CA GLY A 29 -12.88 -2.45 -2.31
C GLY A 29 -12.08 -1.93 -1.11
N PHE A 30 -10.83 -2.38 -0.95
CA PHE A 30 -9.99 -1.92 0.16
C PHE A 30 -10.14 -0.41 0.28
N ASP A 31 -10.59 0.08 1.44
CA ASP A 31 -10.70 1.52 1.62
C ASP A 31 -9.33 2.18 1.47
N HIS A 32 -9.36 3.48 1.25
CA HIS A 32 -8.16 4.26 1.00
C HIS A 32 -7.09 4.09 2.09
N LEU A 33 -7.48 3.87 3.36
CA LEU A 33 -6.48 3.64 4.42
C LEU A 33 -5.82 2.27 4.27
N SER A 34 -6.60 1.23 4.00
CA SER A 34 -6.06 -0.11 3.76
C SER A 34 -5.15 -0.16 2.53
N GLU A 35 -5.50 0.51 1.43
CA GLU A 35 -4.62 0.63 0.26
C GLU A 35 -3.34 1.43 0.57
N ALA A 36 -3.44 2.50 1.36
CA ALA A 36 -2.28 3.25 1.80
C ALA A 36 -1.30 2.39 2.62
N ILE A 37 -1.81 1.60 3.56
CA ILE A 37 -1.01 0.67 4.37
C ILE A 37 -0.36 -0.39 3.48
N LEU A 38 -1.11 -0.99 2.55
CA LEU A 38 -0.60 -2.01 1.64
C LEU A 38 0.56 -1.48 0.79
N HIS A 39 0.39 -0.34 0.13
CA HIS A 39 1.44 0.25 -0.70
C HIS A 39 2.66 0.68 0.13
N THR A 40 2.44 1.19 1.35
CA THR A 40 3.53 1.53 2.27
C THR A 40 4.31 0.29 2.72
N TYR A 41 3.62 -0.83 3.00
CA TYR A 41 4.25 -2.11 3.29
C TYR A 41 5.04 -2.64 2.08
N SER A 42 4.47 -2.62 0.87
CA SER A 42 5.21 -3.01 -0.33
C SER A 42 6.44 -2.13 -0.57
N ALA A 43 6.34 -0.83 -0.29
CA ALA A 43 7.46 0.10 -0.39
C ALA A 43 8.58 -0.27 0.61
N SER A 44 8.26 -0.64 1.86
CA SER A 44 9.27 -1.01 2.85
C SER A 44 10.05 -2.28 2.49
N ARG A 45 9.42 -3.18 1.72
CA ARG A 45 10.02 -4.43 1.25
C ARG A 45 10.80 -4.30 -0.06
N SER A 46 10.62 -3.21 -0.81
CA SER A 46 11.31 -3.00 -2.08
C SER A 46 12.81 -2.79 -1.88
N SER A 47 13.67 -3.43 -2.67
CA SER A 47 15.11 -3.13 -2.73
C SER A 47 15.44 -1.93 -3.62
N ASN A 48 14.54 -1.58 -4.55
CA ASN A 48 14.75 -0.52 -5.54
C ASN A 48 14.17 0.82 -5.04
N GLY A 49 15.02 1.84 -4.92
CA GLY A 49 14.62 3.18 -4.48
C GLY A 49 13.57 3.85 -5.36
N LYS A 50 13.60 3.65 -6.69
CA LYS A 50 12.55 4.18 -7.59
C LYS A 50 11.18 3.54 -7.29
N THR A 51 11.16 2.25 -7.01
CA THR A 51 9.94 1.53 -6.62
C THR A 51 9.46 1.97 -5.24
N VAL A 52 10.36 2.22 -4.27
CA VAL A 52 10.02 2.81 -2.97
C VAL A 52 9.31 4.16 -3.18
N THR A 53 9.87 5.05 -3.99
CA THR A 53 9.29 6.37 -4.30
C THR A 53 7.90 6.24 -4.93
N LYS A 54 7.75 5.36 -5.92
CA LYS A 54 6.48 5.20 -6.64
C LYS A 54 5.38 4.67 -5.73
N LEU A 55 5.69 3.66 -4.92
CA LEU A 55 4.73 3.07 -3.99
C LEU A 55 4.37 4.06 -2.86
N ALA A 56 5.34 4.83 -2.37
CA ALA A 56 5.08 5.89 -1.38
C ALA A 56 4.18 7.00 -1.95
N GLU A 57 4.33 7.35 -3.23
CA GLU A 57 3.48 8.33 -3.90
C GLU A 57 2.03 7.85 -4.03
N VAL A 58 1.84 6.57 -4.41
CA VAL A 58 0.51 5.95 -4.45
C VAL A 58 -0.09 5.89 -3.06
N ALA A 59 0.65 5.39 -2.06
CA ALA A 59 0.21 5.34 -0.68
C ALA A 59 -0.24 6.70 -0.15
N ARG A 60 0.48 7.78 -0.49
CA ARG A 60 0.15 9.15 -0.09
C ARG A 60 -1.20 9.61 -0.65
N ILE A 61 -1.51 9.23 -1.90
CA ILE A 61 -2.78 9.58 -2.56
C ILE A 61 -3.93 8.92 -1.79
N HIS A 62 -3.85 7.62 -1.54
CA HIS A 62 -4.86 6.91 -0.78
C HIS A 62 -4.96 7.44 0.67
N ALA A 63 -3.85 7.59 1.40
CA ALA A 63 -3.88 8.14 2.76
C ALA A 63 -4.50 9.55 2.82
N SER A 64 -4.33 10.36 1.78
CA SER A 64 -4.96 11.69 1.71
C SER A 64 -6.46 11.61 1.47
N ALA A 65 -6.91 10.66 0.63
CA ALA A 65 -8.32 10.42 0.35
C ALA A 65 -9.08 9.87 1.57
N THR A 66 -8.39 9.14 2.45
CA THR A 66 -8.91 8.67 3.74
C THR A 66 -9.50 9.78 4.62
N ARG A 67 -9.05 11.03 4.49
CA ARG A 67 -9.63 12.16 5.25
C ARG A 67 -11.11 12.38 4.96
N SER A 68 -11.57 11.97 3.79
CA SER A 68 -12.96 12.08 3.34
C SER A 68 -13.81 10.88 3.75
N ASP A 69 -13.18 9.80 4.25
CA ASP A 69 -13.88 8.58 4.64
C ASP A 69 -14.47 8.73 6.05
N SER A 70 -15.79 8.80 6.13
CA SER A 70 -16.53 8.90 7.41
C SER A 70 -16.79 7.56 8.09
N TYR A 71 -16.41 6.44 7.46
CA TYR A 71 -16.80 5.09 7.89
C TYR A 71 -15.92 4.50 9.01
N ARG A 72 -14.64 4.88 9.08
CA ARG A 72 -13.70 4.40 10.11
C ARG A 72 -13.51 5.47 11.19
N ARG A 73 -13.37 5.02 12.44
CA ARG A 73 -12.81 5.90 13.50
C ARG A 73 -11.31 5.95 13.22
N ILE A 74 -10.89 7.02 12.56
CA ILE A 74 -9.51 7.24 12.17
C ILE A 74 -8.95 8.30 13.11
N ASP A 75 -7.81 7.98 13.72
CA ASP A 75 -7.04 9.00 14.42
C ASP A 75 -6.31 9.86 13.38
N HIS A 76 -6.84 11.07 13.17
CA HIS A 76 -6.29 12.00 12.19
C HIS A 76 -4.90 12.52 12.56
N ILE A 77 -4.50 12.48 13.83
CA ILE A 77 -3.14 12.87 14.24
C ILE A 77 -2.15 11.86 13.65
N PHE A 78 -2.38 10.57 13.88
CA PHE A 78 -1.53 9.52 13.34
C PHE A 78 -1.62 9.42 11.82
N LEU A 79 -2.80 9.61 11.22
CA LEU A 79 -2.95 9.67 9.76
C LEU A 79 -2.09 10.79 9.15
N ASN A 80 -2.14 11.99 9.75
CA ASN A 80 -1.38 13.14 9.24
C ASN A 80 0.13 12.94 9.39
N GLU A 81 0.60 12.32 10.47
CA GLU A 81 2.00 11.93 10.62
C GLU A 81 2.43 10.88 9.59
N GLY A 82 1.58 9.86 9.34
CA GLY A 82 1.81 8.90 8.27
C GLY A 82 1.99 9.57 6.91
N ILE A 83 1.12 10.51 6.56
CA ILE A 83 1.20 11.28 5.32
C ILE A 83 2.45 12.17 5.28
N ARG A 84 2.84 12.78 6.39
CA ARG A 84 4.09 13.57 6.49
C ARG A 84 5.31 12.72 6.16
N TYR A 85 5.39 11.50 6.69
CA TYR A 85 6.47 10.58 6.39
C TYR A 85 6.43 10.05 4.95
N LEU A 86 5.24 9.83 4.36
CA LEU A 86 5.13 9.50 2.94
C LEU A 86 5.63 10.64 2.04
N ASN A 87 5.33 11.90 2.38
CA ASN A 87 5.88 13.06 1.69
C ASN A 87 7.41 13.10 1.77
N LEU A 88 7.97 12.82 2.96
CA LEU A 88 9.42 12.73 3.14
C LEU A 88 10.01 11.59 2.31
N ALA A 89 9.39 10.41 2.30
CA ALA A 89 9.82 9.27 1.49
C ALA A 89 9.87 9.60 0.00
N VAL A 90 8.83 10.28 -0.52
CA VAL A 90 8.80 10.72 -1.92
C VAL A 90 9.89 11.75 -2.21
N LYS A 91 10.11 12.71 -1.30
CA LYS A 91 11.17 13.74 -1.44
C LYS A 91 12.56 13.09 -1.48
N GLU A 92 12.89 12.28 -0.48
CA GLU A 92 14.19 11.60 -0.40
C GLU A 92 14.39 10.64 -1.59
N GLY A 93 13.35 9.92 -1.97
CA GLY A 93 13.38 9.02 -3.12
C GLY A 93 13.59 9.74 -4.45
N LYS A 94 13.02 10.95 -4.64
CA LYS A 94 13.29 11.80 -5.81
C LYS A 94 14.72 12.36 -5.82
N ASN A 95 15.33 12.55 -4.65
CA ASN A 95 16.72 12.97 -4.50
C ASN A 95 17.73 11.81 -4.65
N GLY A 96 17.26 10.57 -4.83
CA GLY A 96 18.11 9.38 -4.92
C GLY A 96 18.52 8.78 -3.56
N ASN A 97 18.05 9.36 -2.46
CA ASN A 97 18.37 8.96 -1.09
C ASN A 97 17.53 7.74 -0.68
N THR A 98 17.87 6.57 -1.23
CA THR A 98 17.06 5.34 -1.10
C THR A 98 16.86 4.90 0.35
N ASP A 99 17.92 4.95 1.18
CA ASP A 99 17.84 4.48 2.56
C ASP A 99 16.98 5.41 3.43
N ALA A 100 17.12 6.73 3.23
CA ALA A 100 16.28 7.72 3.89
C ALA A 100 14.81 7.59 3.47
N ALA A 101 14.55 7.34 2.18
CA ALA A 101 13.21 7.08 1.67
C ALA A 101 12.59 5.83 2.32
N LYS A 102 13.35 4.75 2.45
CA LYS A 102 12.91 3.52 3.15
C LYS A 102 12.63 3.74 4.62
N GLN A 103 13.50 4.47 5.32
CA GLN A 103 13.28 4.78 6.73
C GLN A 103 12.00 5.60 6.92
N ALA A 104 11.77 6.59 6.06
CA ALA A 104 10.54 7.38 6.05
C ALA A 104 9.30 6.51 5.77
N VAL A 105 9.36 5.58 4.82
CA VAL A 105 8.28 4.60 4.57
C VAL A 105 7.99 3.73 5.79
N ASN A 106 9.01 3.24 6.50
CA ASN A 106 8.81 2.43 7.72
C ASN A 106 8.10 3.23 8.82
N ASN A 107 8.49 4.49 9.01
CA ASN A 107 7.81 5.38 9.95
C ASN A 107 6.37 5.65 9.52
N ALA A 108 6.14 5.90 8.22
CA ALA A 108 4.79 6.06 7.69
C ALA A 108 3.91 4.84 7.97
N LEU A 109 4.44 3.63 7.78
CA LEU A 109 3.70 2.39 8.02
C LEU A 109 3.23 2.28 9.47
N LEU A 110 4.13 2.60 10.42
CA LEU A 110 3.80 2.59 11.85
C LEU A 110 2.62 3.54 12.15
N PHE A 111 2.71 4.79 11.70
CA PHE A 111 1.68 5.79 11.94
C PHE A 111 0.35 5.48 11.25
N LEU A 112 0.39 4.96 10.01
CA LEU A 112 -0.83 4.55 9.31
C LEU A 112 -1.53 3.40 10.01
N ILE A 113 -0.80 2.42 10.55
CA ILE A 113 -1.40 1.33 11.35
C ILE A 113 -1.98 1.89 12.66
N GLN A 114 -1.29 2.79 13.33
CA GLN A 114 -1.77 3.44 14.56
C GLN A 114 -2.99 4.33 14.33
N SER A 115 -3.19 4.85 13.11
CA SER A 115 -4.36 5.65 12.76
C SER A 115 -5.67 4.86 12.80
N VAL A 116 -5.61 3.52 12.85
CA VAL A 116 -6.77 2.64 12.98
C VAL A 116 -7.11 2.46 14.46
N SER A 117 -8.20 3.07 14.95
CA SER A 117 -8.51 3.05 16.40
C SER A 117 -9.04 1.72 16.95
N ILE A 118 -9.28 0.68 16.15
CA ILE A 118 -9.68 -0.67 16.62
C ILE A 118 -9.23 -1.69 15.56
N PRO A 119 -8.63 -2.85 15.91
CA PRO A 119 -8.38 -3.90 14.94
C PRO A 119 -9.68 -4.24 14.19
N VAL A 120 -9.61 -4.21 12.86
CA VAL A 120 -10.72 -4.42 11.89
C VAL A 120 -11.55 -5.69 12.19
N VAL A 121 -11.02 -6.60 13.00
CA VAL A 121 -11.63 -7.86 13.43
C VAL A 121 -12.88 -7.68 14.30
N PHE A 122 -13.06 -6.57 15.04
CA PHE A 122 -14.12 -6.50 16.06
C PHE A 122 -15.38 -5.71 15.70
N ARG A 123 -15.44 -4.99 14.57
CA ARG A 123 -16.58 -4.09 14.30
C ARG A 123 -17.81 -4.79 13.69
N ARG A 124 -17.67 -5.97 13.08
CA ARG A 124 -18.76 -6.68 12.38
C ARG A 124 -19.61 -7.60 13.28
N ILE A 125 -19.54 -7.49 14.61
CA ILE A 125 -20.33 -8.34 15.51
C ILE A 125 -21.50 -7.58 16.15
N ASN A 126 -21.54 -6.24 16.08
CA ASN A 126 -22.51 -5.43 16.84
C ASN A 126 -23.56 -4.70 16.00
N ASP A 127 -23.55 -4.82 14.67
CA ASP A 127 -24.51 -4.10 13.81
C ASP A 127 -25.72 -4.97 13.38
N ASP A 128 -25.85 -6.19 13.91
CA ASP A 128 -26.93 -7.15 13.60
C ASP A 128 -27.94 -7.34 14.75
N GLY A 129 -28.09 -6.34 15.63
CA GLY A 129 -29.01 -6.37 16.79
C GLY A 129 -30.32 -5.63 16.57
#